data_AF-A0A075LRS8-F1
#
_entry.id   AF-A0A075LRS8-F1
#
_cell.length_a   1.000
_cell.length_b   1.000
_cell.length_c   1.000
_cell.angle_alpha   90.00
_cell.angle_beta   90.00
_cell.angle_gamma   90.00
#
_symmetry.space_group_name_H-M   'P 1'
#
loop_
_entity.id
_entity.type
_entity.pdbx_description
1 polymer ?
#
loop_
_entity_poly.entity_id
_entity_poly.type
_entity_poly.pdbx_seq_one_letter_code
_entity_poly.pdbx_strand_id
1 'polypeptide(L)'
;MRGLKLAALAVLALLLGVGLASAQSSQDYAGTYYASGKIWYYLYLNQNKTFTEVYDKAVQIGVDNQTLTLALELQENATKDYEEAVAFGTPETGRFPIVWKIRRAYLNLKHAVELLNKALADLS
;
A
#
# COMPACT_ATOMS: atom_id res chain seq x y z
N MET A 1 11.78 -44.52 -37.92
CA MET A 1 12.34 -43.18 -37.59
C MET A 1 11.32 -42.03 -37.50
N ARG A 2 10.08 -42.15 -38.01
CA ARG A 2 9.08 -41.05 -37.96
C ARG A 2 8.52 -40.78 -36.54
N GLY A 3 8.31 -41.81 -35.72
CA GLY A 3 7.75 -41.66 -34.36
C GLY A 3 8.67 -40.95 -33.36
N LEU A 4 10.00 -41.13 -33.47
CA LEU A 4 10.96 -40.51 -32.56
C LEU A 4 11.06 -38.99 -32.75
N LYS A 5 10.90 -38.51 -33.99
CA LYS A 5 10.87 -37.07 -34.32
C LYS A 5 9.60 -36.37 -33.79
N LEU A 6 8.46 -37.07 -33.83
CA LEU A 6 7.19 -36.57 -33.31
C LEU A 6 7.20 -36.50 -31.77
N ALA A 7 7.78 -37.51 -31.11
CA ALA A 7 7.95 -37.49 -29.65
C ALA A 7 8.88 -36.35 -29.20
N ALA A 8 10.00 -36.12 -29.91
CA ALA A 8 10.92 -35.02 -29.62
C ALA A 8 10.26 -33.63 -29.79
N LEU A 9 9.43 -33.45 -30.83
CA LEU A 9 8.67 -32.22 -31.04
C LEU A 9 7.60 -31.99 -29.96
N ALA A 10 6.93 -33.05 -29.51
CA ALA A 10 5.95 -32.96 -28.42
C ALA A 10 6.61 -32.58 -27.08
N VAL A 11 7.78 -33.14 -26.77
CA VAL A 11 8.56 -32.79 -25.58
C VAL A 11 9.06 -31.35 -25.65
N LEU A 12 9.52 -30.90 -26.82
CA LEU A 12 9.96 -29.51 -27.01
C LEU A 12 8.79 -28.52 -26.85
N ALA A 13 7.61 -28.85 -27.38
CA ALA A 13 6.41 -28.04 -27.24
C ALA A 13 5.92 -27.97 -25.78
N LEU A 14 6.02 -29.06 -25.02
CA LEU A 14 5.72 -29.08 -23.58
C LEU A 14 6.70 -28.21 -22.77
N LEU A 15 8.00 -28.29 -23.05
CA LEU A 15 9.01 -27.47 -22.36
C LEU A 15 8.85 -25.97 -22.66
N LEU A 16 8.52 -25.62 -23.91
CA LEU A 16 8.24 -24.23 -24.30
C LEU A 16 6.92 -23.72 -23.72
N GLY A 17 5.88 -24.56 -23.66
CA GLY A 17 4.57 -24.20 -23.08
C GLY A 17 4.63 -23.89 -21.58
N VAL A 18 5.41 -24.67 -20.81
CA VAL A 18 5.61 -24.44 -19.37
C VAL A 18 6.40 -23.14 -19.12
N GLY A 19 7.39 -22.84 -19.95
CA GLY A 19 8.17 -21.60 -19.88
C GLY A 19 7.33 -20.34 -20.17
N LEU A 20 6.45 -20.39 -21.17
CA LEU A 20 5.57 -19.27 -21.52
C LEU A 20 4.51 -18.99 -20.44
N ALA A 21 3.88 -20.03 -19.89
CA ALA A 21 2.88 -19.87 -18.84
C ALA A 21 3.47 -19.29 -17.54
N SER A 22 4.69 -19.68 -17.18
CA SER A 22 5.41 -19.15 -16.01
C SER A 22 5.92 -17.73 -16.22
N ALA A 23 6.35 -17.37 -17.43
CA ALA A 23 6.70 -15.99 -17.76
C ALA A 23 5.49 -15.05 -17.66
N GLN A 24 4.33 -15.48 -18.17
CA GLN A 24 3.11 -14.68 -18.16
C GLN A 24 2.58 -14.44 -16.74
N SER A 25 2.59 -15.48 -15.89
CA SER A 25 2.20 -15.32 -14.49
C SER A 25 3.14 -14.37 -13.71
N SER A 26 4.45 -14.39 -14.00
CA SER A 26 5.40 -13.47 -13.35
C SER A 26 5.16 -11.99 -13.71
N GLN A 27 4.74 -11.70 -14.95
CA GLN A 27 4.39 -10.33 -15.38
C GLN A 27 3.13 -9.82 -14.69
N ASP A 28 2.10 -10.65 -14.57
CA ASP A 28 0.84 -10.28 -13.89
C ASP A 28 1.08 -9.98 -12.39
N TYR A 29 1.95 -10.77 -11.74
CA TYR A 29 2.34 -10.52 -10.34
C TYR A 29 3.09 -9.21 -10.16
N ALA A 30 4.09 -8.93 -11.01
CA ALA A 30 4.84 -7.68 -10.95
C ALA A 30 3.90 -6.47 -11.18
N GLY A 31 3.04 -6.53 -12.19
CA GLY A 31 2.05 -5.48 -12.49
C GLY A 31 1.11 -5.21 -11.32
N THR A 32 0.58 -6.26 -10.70
CA THR A 32 -0.33 -6.15 -9.54
C THR A 32 0.37 -5.55 -8.32
N TYR A 33 1.62 -5.95 -8.05
CA TYR A 33 2.41 -5.40 -6.94
C TYR A 33 2.69 -3.90 -7.14
N TYR A 34 3.07 -3.50 -8.36
CA TYR A 34 3.31 -2.09 -8.70
C TYR A 34 2.04 -1.24 -8.60
N ALA A 35 0.93 -1.73 -9.16
CA ALA A 35 -0.36 -1.05 -9.06
C ALA A 35 -0.78 -0.87 -7.59
N SER A 36 -0.63 -1.91 -6.77
CA SER A 36 -0.95 -1.86 -5.34
C SER A 36 -0.08 -0.84 -4.60
N GLY A 37 1.24 -0.84 -4.83
CA GLY A 37 2.16 0.10 -4.21
C GLY A 37 1.81 1.55 -4.52
N LYS A 38 1.46 1.83 -5.78
CA LYS A 38 1.02 3.15 -6.23
C LYS A 38 -0.30 3.59 -5.59
N ILE A 39 -1.28 2.69 -5.54
CA ILE A 39 -2.60 2.97 -4.93
C ILE A 39 -2.43 3.34 -3.46
N TRP A 40 -1.74 2.50 -2.68
CA TRP A 40 -1.55 2.75 -1.26
C TRP A 40 -0.72 4.00 -0.98
N TYR A 41 0.27 4.30 -1.83
CA TYR A 41 1.05 5.53 -1.73
C TYR A 41 0.17 6.78 -1.81
N TYR A 42 -0.67 6.91 -2.83
CA TYR A 42 -1.54 8.08 -2.96
C TYR A 42 -2.66 8.11 -1.92
N LEU A 43 -3.18 6.94 -1.50
CA LEU A 43 -4.12 6.86 -0.39
C LEU A 43 -3.50 7.38 0.91
N TYR A 44 -2.25 7.01 1.21
CA TYR A 44 -1.52 7.53 2.36
C TYR A 44 -1.38 9.05 2.30
N LEU A 45 -0.90 9.60 1.16
CA LEU A 45 -0.70 11.05 1.02
C LEU A 45 -2.00 11.84 1.22
N ASN A 46 -3.09 11.36 0.63
CA ASN A 46 -4.40 11.99 0.81
C ASN A 46 -4.87 11.90 2.27
N GLN A 47 -4.75 10.72 2.89
CA GLN A 47 -5.17 10.51 4.27
C GLN A 47 -4.34 11.32 5.26
N ASN A 48 -3.05 11.55 4.99
CA ASN A 48 -2.18 12.36 5.83
C ASN A 48 -2.61 13.82 5.80
N LYS A 49 -3.00 14.35 4.63
CA LYS A 49 -3.60 15.68 4.51
C LYS A 49 -4.90 15.77 5.32
N THR A 50 -5.79 14.78 5.18
CA THR A 50 -7.04 14.71 5.96
C THR A 50 -6.77 14.66 7.47
N PHE A 51 -5.75 13.93 7.91
CA PHE A 51 -5.36 13.89 9.32
C PHE A 51 -5.02 15.29 9.84
N THR A 52 -4.17 16.04 9.13
CA THR A 52 -3.82 17.41 9.53
C THR A 52 -5.07 18.29 9.68
N GLU A 53 -5.95 18.28 8.68
CA GLU A 53 -7.18 19.09 8.70
C GLU A 53 -8.11 18.73 9.88
N VAL A 54 -8.30 17.43 10.14
CA VAL A 54 -9.18 16.95 11.21
C VAL A 54 -8.56 17.17 12.59
N TYR A 55 -7.25 16.98 12.72
CA TYR A 55 -6.51 17.19 13.96
C TYR A 55 -6.56 18.68 14.36
N ASP A 56 -6.29 19.59 13.43
CA ASP A 56 -6.36 21.03 13.69
C ASP A 56 -7.76 21.45 14.16
N LYS A 57 -8.81 20.91 13.54
CA LYS A 57 -10.19 21.14 13.97
C LYS A 57 -10.47 20.57 15.37
N ALA A 58 -9.98 19.36 15.66
CA ALA A 58 -10.13 18.74 16.97
C ALA A 58 -9.48 19.56 18.08
N VAL A 59 -8.28 20.12 17.82
CA VAL A 59 -7.60 21.06 18.72
C VAL A 59 -8.44 22.32 18.93
N GLN A 60 -8.97 22.92 17.87
CA GLN A 60 -9.75 24.16 17.95
C GLN A 60 -11.05 24.02 18.76
N ILE A 61 -11.72 22.87 18.64
CA ILE A 61 -13.00 22.60 19.32
C ILE A 61 -12.77 22.10 20.77
N GLY A 62 -11.53 21.77 21.13
CA GLY A 62 -11.19 21.34 22.48
C GLY A 62 -11.46 19.86 22.76
N VAL A 63 -11.22 18.99 21.77
CA VAL A 63 -11.15 17.54 21.99
C VAL A 63 -10.13 17.24 23.10
N ASP A 64 -10.42 16.24 23.92
CA ASP A 64 -9.60 15.93 25.09
C ASP A 64 -8.16 15.53 24.71
N ASN A 65 -7.22 15.87 25.60
CA ASN A 65 -5.79 15.64 25.37
C ASN A 65 -5.43 14.16 25.20
N GLN A 66 -6.18 13.22 25.79
CA GLN A 66 -5.87 11.80 25.67
C GLN A 66 -6.19 11.32 24.25
N THR A 67 -7.34 11.71 23.71
CA THR A 67 -7.72 11.45 22.31
C THR A 67 -6.74 12.08 21.34
N LEU A 68 -6.35 13.35 21.55
CA LEU A 68 -5.37 14.03 20.68
C LEU A 68 -4.01 13.33 20.72
N THR A 69 -3.55 12.91 21.90
CA THR A 69 -2.28 12.18 22.05
C THR A 69 -2.30 10.85 21.32
N LEU A 70 -3.38 10.06 21.50
CA LEU A 70 -3.53 8.79 20.81
C LEU A 70 -3.58 8.95 19.28
N ALA A 71 -4.20 10.02 18.78
CA ALA A 71 -4.22 10.33 17.36
C ALA A 71 -2.81 10.65 16.81
N LEU A 72 -1.99 11.36 17.59
CA LEU A 72 -0.59 11.63 17.23
C LEU A 72 0.26 10.35 17.24
N GLU A 73 0.09 9.46 18.22
CA GLU A 73 0.81 8.18 18.26
C GLU A 73 0.51 7.32 17.01
N LEU A 74 -0.75 7.32 16.55
CA LEU A 74 -1.13 6.65 15.31
C LEU A 74 -0.47 7.31 14.09
N GLN A 75 -0.39 8.64 14.05
CA GLN A 75 0.29 9.37 12.98
C GLN A 75 1.81 9.14 12.97
N GLU A 76 2.45 9.05 14.13
CA GLU A 76 3.87 8.75 14.25
C GLU A 76 4.17 7.34 13.72
N ASN A 77 3.37 6.36 14.15
CA ASN A 77 3.47 4.98 13.64
C ASN A 77 3.25 4.92 12.12
N ALA A 78 2.30 5.70 11.60
CA ALA A 78 2.08 5.80 10.17
C ALA A 78 3.27 6.41 9.43
N THR A 79 3.86 7.46 9.98
CA THR A 79 5.01 8.16 9.40
C THR A 79 6.23 7.23 9.32
N LYS A 80 6.52 6.50 10.40
CA LYS A 80 7.59 5.50 10.42
C LYS A 80 7.39 4.43 9.34
N ASP A 81 6.18 3.89 9.23
CA ASP A 81 5.87 2.89 8.20
C ASP A 81 6.00 3.45 6.78
N TYR A 82 5.60 4.69 6.57
CA TYR A 82 5.74 5.38 5.29
C TYR A 82 7.21 5.54 4.92
N GLU A 83 8.04 6.06 5.82
CA GLU A 83 9.47 6.27 5.62
C GLU A 83 10.18 4.95 5.26
N GLU A 84 9.92 3.89 6.03
CA GLU A 84 10.45 2.55 5.75
C GLU A 84 9.95 2.00 4.41
N ALA A 85 8.72 2.33 4.00
CA ALA A 85 8.17 1.87 2.72
C ALA A 85 8.81 2.58 1.52
N VAL A 86 9.00 3.90 1.60
CA VAL A 86 9.48 4.74 0.49
C VAL A 86 11.00 4.75 0.36
N ALA A 87 11.74 4.21 1.33
CA ALA A 87 13.20 4.01 1.21
C ALA A 87 13.61 3.19 -0.04
N PHE A 88 12.69 2.39 -0.58
CA PHE A 88 12.87 1.60 -1.80
C PHE A 88 12.51 2.36 -3.09
N GLY A 89 11.85 3.52 -2.93
CA GLY A 89 11.44 4.43 -3.98
C GLY A 89 9.94 4.75 -3.94
N THR A 90 9.55 5.73 -4.75
CA THR A 90 8.17 6.20 -4.86
C THR A 90 7.70 6.21 -6.32
N PRO A 91 6.38 6.18 -6.57
CA PRO A 91 5.85 6.20 -7.93
C PRO A 91 6.40 7.35 -8.80
N GLU A 92 6.70 8.50 -8.20
CA GLU A 92 7.28 9.69 -8.86
C GLU A 92 8.67 9.40 -9.44
N THR A 93 9.43 8.52 -8.79
CA THR A 93 10.78 8.11 -9.21
C THR A 93 10.77 6.90 -10.16
N GLY A 94 9.59 6.43 -10.58
CA GLY A 94 9.43 5.19 -11.36
C GLY A 94 9.71 3.92 -10.56
N ARG A 95 9.88 4.04 -9.23
CA ARG A 95 10.05 2.94 -8.29
C ARG A 95 8.79 2.81 -7.43
N PHE A 96 8.73 1.81 -6.56
CA PHE A 96 7.52 1.55 -5.78
C PHE A 96 7.86 1.26 -4.34
N PRO A 97 7.02 1.73 -3.41
CA PRO A 97 7.23 1.47 -2.00
C PRO A 97 6.95 0.01 -1.67
N ILE A 98 7.42 -0.42 -0.50
CA ILE A 98 7.03 -1.70 0.07
C ILE A 98 5.52 -1.69 0.36
N VAL A 99 4.76 -2.49 -0.41
CA VAL A 99 3.28 -2.46 -0.44
C VAL A 99 2.65 -2.64 0.94
N TRP A 100 3.12 -3.60 1.73
CA TRP A 100 2.52 -3.91 3.03
C TRP A 100 2.80 -2.83 4.08
N LYS A 101 3.95 -2.15 4.01
CA LYS A 101 4.28 -1.03 4.90
C LYS A 101 3.48 0.22 4.55
N ILE A 102 3.41 0.58 3.27
CA ILE A 102 2.62 1.75 2.84
C ILE A 102 1.11 1.56 3.12
N ARG A 103 0.62 0.33 3.00
CA ARG A 103 -0.75 -0.02 3.41
C ARG A 103 -0.95 0.13 4.92
N ARG A 104 0.00 -0.33 5.74
CA ARG A 104 -0.06 -0.20 7.20
C ARG A 104 -0.03 1.26 7.63
N ALA A 105 0.82 2.07 7.00
CA ALA A 105 0.87 3.52 7.18
C ALA A 105 -0.49 4.18 6.93
N TYR A 106 -1.12 3.88 5.78
CA TYR A 106 -2.46 4.37 5.46
C TYR A 106 -3.51 3.98 6.52
N LEU A 107 -3.51 2.73 6.97
CA LEU A 107 -4.49 2.24 7.95
C LEU A 107 -4.33 2.93 9.31
N ASN A 108 -3.10 3.19 9.75
CA ASN A 108 -2.85 3.94 10.99
C ASN A 108 -3.41 5.37 10.91
N LEU A 109 -3.17 6.09 9.81
CA LEU A 109 -3.77 7.41 9.60
C LEU A 109 -5.29 7.38 9.51
N LYS A 110 -5.86 6.36 8.84
CA LYS A 110 -7.31 6.17 8.78
C LYS A 110 -7.91 5.99 10.17
N HIS A 111 -7.27 5.18 11.02
CA HIS A 111 -7.71 5.01 12.42
C HIS A 111 -7.58 6.32 13.21
N ALA A 112 -6.51 7.09 13.02
CA ALA A 112 -6.33 8.38 13.68
C ALA A 112 -7.45 9.36 13.31
N VAL A 113 -7.80 9.44 12.03
CA VAL A 113 -8.90 10.27 11.54
C VAL A 113 -10.26 9.79 12.04
N GLU A 114 -10.51 8.49 12.09
CA GLU A 114 -11.74 7.93 12.66
C GLU A 114 -11.89 8.23 14.14
N LEU A 115 -10.81 8.14 14.91
CA LEU A 115 -10.77 8.49 16.33
C LEU A 115 -11.16 9.95 16.54
N LEU A 116 -10.51 10.86 15.82
CA LEU A 116 -10.76 12.31 15.94
C LEU A 116 -12.18 12.69 15.47
N ASN A 117 -12.66 12.11 14.37
CA ASN A 117 -14.02 12.38 13.89
C ASN A 117 -15.10 11.91 14.88
N LYS A 118 -14.88 10.79 15.57
CA LYS A 118 -15.80 10.34 16.63
C LYS A 118 -15.83 11.35 17.77
N ALA A 119 -14.66 11.76 18.27
CA ALA A 119 -14.58 12.75 19.35
C ALA A 119 -15.19 14.11 18.95
N LEU A 120 -15.01 14.53 17.69
CA LEU A 120 -15.66 15.74 17.16
C LEU A 120 -17.18 15.63 17.10
N ALA A 121 -17.72 14.45 16.77
CA ALA A 121 -19.16 14.21 16.73
C ALA A 121 -19.80 14.19 18.12
N ASP A 122 -19.06 13.76 19.14
CA ASP A 122 -19.53 13.76 20.53
C ASP A 122 -19.59 15.18 21.14
N LEU A 123 -18.94 16.16 20.50
CA LEU A 123 -18.88 17.57 20.92
C LEU A 123 -19.79 18.50 20.11
N SER A 124 -20.37 18.03 19.01
CA SER A 124 -21.26 18.79 18.12
C SER A 124 -22.74 18.63 18.49
#